data_AF-A0A096CAH0-F1
#
_entry.id   AF-A0A096CAH0-F1
#
_cell.length_a   1.000
_cell.length_b   1.000
_cell.length_c   1.000
_cell.angle_alpha   90.00
_cell.angle_beta   90.00
_cell.angle_gamma   90.00
#
_symmetry.space_group_name_H-M   'P 1'
#
loop_
_entity.id
_entity.type
_entity.pdbx_description
1 polymer ?
#
loop_
_entity_poly.entity_id
_entity_poly.type
_entity_poly.pdbx_seq_one_letter_code
_entity_poly.pdbx_strand_id
1 'polypeptide(L)'
;GLNFLDSRPFTTAFVSGNHENYDALAAYPQAEWYGGRVRTIRPSVLMLERGQVFDLGGRTFFTMGGASSHDIQDGVLEPDAPDFLWRFQWLNAQGAAFRVNHRSWWREELPSESEYAEARANLDRAGWTVDYLLTHCAPTSIQNDLLGPLSKPDALTDFLEETGQRCQFKYHFFGHYHENEIIREKYVLLYEQIIRLK
;
A
#
# COMPACT_ATOMS: atom_id res chain seq x y z
N GLY A 1 5.29 16.40 -8.14
CA GLY A 1 3.89 16.82 -7.87
C GLY A 1 2.95 16.26 -8.93
N LEU A 2 1.67 16.07 -8.63
CA LEU A 2 0.74 15.34 -9.50
C LEU A 2 0.62 15.89 -10.93
N ASN A 3 0.66 17.21 -11.13
CA ASN A 3 0.64 17.81 -12.48
C ASN A 3 1.84 17.40 -13.34
N PHE A 4 3.00 17.17 -12.71
CA PHE A 4 4.17 16.67 -13.42
C PHE A 4 3.93 15.25 -13.94
N LEU A 5 3.33 14.38 -13.13
CA LEU A 5 2.98 13.01 -13.53
C LEU A 5 1.90 13.02 -14.61
N ASP A 6 0.90 13.88 -14.47
CA ASP A 6 -0.22 13.97 -15.40
C ASP A 6 0.22 14.44 -16.81
N SER A 7 1.30 15.24 -16.87
CA SER A 7 1.89 15.72 -18.13
C SER A 7 2.76 14.69 -18.88
N ARG A 8 2.97 13.50 -18.34
CA ARG A 8 3.85 12.49 -18.94
C ARG A 8 3.15 11.75 -20.08
N PRO A 9 3.90 11.21 -21.07
CA PRO A 9 3.33 10.42 -22.17
C PRO A 9 2.96 8.99 -21.76
N PHE A 10 2.73 8.76 -20.47
CA PHE A 10 2.40 7.47 -19.88
C PHE A 10 1.42 7.66 -18.72
N THR A 11 0.63 6.64 -18.44
CA THR A 11 -0.22 6.59 -17.25
C THR A 11 0.62 6.19 -16.04
N THR A 12 0.52 6.96 -14.96
CA THR A 12 1.06 6.58 -13.65
C THR A 12 -0.03 5.86 -12.87
N ALA A 13 0.14 4.57 -12.65
CA ALA A 13 -0.70 3.77 -11.78
C ALA A 13 0.05 3.44 -10.48
N PHE A 14 -0.60 3.53 -9.32
CA PHE A 14 0.04 3.29 -8.03
C PHE A 14 -0.91 2.60 -7.04
N VAL A 15 -0.36 1.94 -6.02
CA VAL A 15 -1.10 1.46 -4.84
C VAL A 15 -0.87 2.41 -3.67
N SER A 16 -1.84 2.53 -2.76
CA SER A 16 -1.70 3.38 -1.57
C SER A 16 -0.68 2.82 -0.58
N GLY A 17 0.07 3.71 0.07
CA GLY A 17 0.93 3.38 1.21
C GLY A 17 0.34 3.76 2.56
N ASN A 18 1.13 3.74 3.63
CA ASN A 18 0.65 4.10 4.98
C ASN A 18 0.56 5.62 5.22
N HIS A 19 1.33 6.43 4.48
CA HIS A 19 1.34 7.89 4.61
C HIS A 19 0.51 8.60 3.53
N GLU A 20 -0.69 8.08 3.24
CA GLU A 20 -1.63 8.68 2.29
C GLU A 20 -2.76 9.42 3.01
N ASN A 21 -3.37 10.40 2.36
CA ASN A 21 -4.60 11.02 2.84
C ASN A 21 -5.81 10.18 2.43
N TYR A 22 -6.20 9.23 3.28
CA TYR A 22 -7.25 8.26 2.97
C TYR A 22 -8.63 8.90 2.78
N ASP A 23 -8.95 9.99 3.47
CA ASP A 23 -10.19 10.74 3.25
C ASP A 23 -10.23 11.32 1.82
N ALA A 24 -9.11 11.88 1.36
CA ALA A 24 -9.01 12.39 0.00
C ALA A 24 -9.07 11.26 -1.04
N LEU A 25 -8.36 10.15 -0.80
CA LEU A 25 -8.37 8.98 -1.69
C LEU A 25 -9.79 8.42 -1.87
N ALA A 26 -10.56 8.31 -0.78
CA ALA A 26 -11.93 7.83 -0.80
C ALA A 26 -12.90 8.76 -1.55
N ALA A 27 -12.59 10.05 -1.66
CA ALA A 27 -13.42 11.05 -2.34
C ALA A 27 -13.19 11.10 -3.86
N TYR A 28 -12.07 10.60 -4.38
CA TYR A 28 -11.82 10.58 -5.83
C TYR A 28 -12.80 9.63 -6.55
N PRO A 29 -13.21 9.97 -7.79
CA PRO A 29 -14.16 9.16 -8.53
C PRO A 29 -13.59 7.78 -8.86
N GLN A 30 -14.44 6.75 -8.78
CA GLN A 30 -14.11 5.40 -9.20
C GLN A 30 -14.36 5.21 -10.70
N ALA A 31 -13.55 4.38 -11.33
CA ALA A 31 -13.74 3.90 -12.69
C ALA A 31 -13.28 2.45 -12.83
N GLU A 32 -13.87 1.74 -13.79
CA GLU A 32 -13.32 0.47 -14.27
C GLU A 32 -12.19 0.75 -15.25
N TRP A 33 -11.05 0.07 -15.09
CA TRP A 33 -9.87 0.26 -15.91
C TRP A 33 -9.09 -1.05 -15.99
N TYR A 34 -8.92 -1.58 -17.22
CA TYR A 34 -8.18 -2.83 -17.48
C TYR A 34 -8.52 -4.02 -16.56
N GLY A 35 -9.81 -4.21 -16.26
CA GLY A 35 -10.31 -5.39 -15.52
C GLY A 35 -10.43 -5.21 -14.01
N GLY A 36 -10.04 -4.07 -13.46
CA GLY A 36 -10.23 -3.74 -12.04
C GLY A 36 -10.64 -2.30 -11.81
N ARG A 37 -10.98 -1.99 -10.56
CA ARG A 37 -11.37 -0.64 -10.14
C ARG A 37 -10.18 0.25 -9.82
N VAL A 38 -10.25 1.50 -10.24
CA VAL A 38 -9.29 2.55 -9.92
C VAL A 38 -9.97 3.78 -9.35
N ARG A 39 -9.21 4.60 -8.62
CA ARG A 39 -9.58 6.00 -8.32
C ARG A 39 -8.83 6.93 -9.27
N THR A 40 -9.56 7.78 -9.98
CA THR A 40 -8.97 8.75 -10.91
C THR A 40 -8.53 10.00 -10.15
N ILE A 41 -7.24 10.07 -9.80
CA ILE A 41 -6.66 11.23 -9.10
C ILE A 41 -6.48 12.39 -10.08
N ARG A 42 -6.00 12.08 -11.29
CA ARG A 42 -5.88 12.96 -12.46
C ARG A 42 -6.13 12.11 -13.73
N PRO A 43 -6.34 12.72 -14.91
CA PRO A 43 -6.59 11.98 -16.15
C PRO A 43 -5.61 10.82 -16.44
N SER A 44 -4.31 11.00 -16.18
CA SER A 44 -3.30 9.94 -16.35
C SER A 44 -2.64 9.48 -15.04
N VAL A 45 -3.20 9.83 -13.88
CA VAL A 45 -2.72 9.38 -12.56
C VAL A 45 -3.83 8.63 -11.84
N LEU A 46 -3.67 7.31 -11.74
CA LEU A 46 -4.68 6.38 -11.26
C LEU A 46 -4.19 5.65 -10.02
N MET A 47 -5.01 5.62 -8.97
CA MET A 47 -4.78 4.71 -7.85
C MET A 47 -5.46 3.38 -8.16
N LEU A 48 -4.71 2.30 -8.16
CA LEU A 48 -5.22 0.94 -8.27
C LEU A 48 -5.86 0.56 -6.93
N GLU A 49 -7.14 0.21 -6.92
CA GLU A 49 -7.81 -0.15 -5.67
C GLU A 49 -7.27 -1.46 -5.09
N ARG A 50 -7.44 -1.61 -3.78
CA ARG A 50 -7.02 -2.81 -3.06
C ARG A 50 -7.82 -4.03 -3.53
N GLY A 51 -7.15 -5.17 -3.60
CA GLY A 51 -7.76 -6.46 -3.91
C GLY A 51 -8.17 -6.65 -5.37
N GLN A 52 -7.78 -5.77 -6.28
CA GLN A 52 -8.13 -5.87 -7.70
C GLN A 52 -7.06 -6.63 -8.49
N VAL A 53 -7.46 -7.15 -9.66
CA VAL A 53 -6.55 -7.74 -10.65
C VAL A 53 -6.68 -6.98 -11.95
N PHE A 54 -5.57 -6.59 -12.56
CA PHE A 54 -5.51 -5.79 -13.78
C PHE A 54 -4.76 -6.50 -14.91
N ASP A 55 -5.20 -6.31 -16.15
CA ASP A 55 -4.43 -6.65 -17.36
C ASP A 55 -3.74 -5.40 -17.93
N LEU A 56 -2.45 -5.26 -17.66
CA LEU A 56 -1.66 -4.10 -18.09
C LEU A 56 -0.56 -4.55 -19.05
N GLY A 57 -0.74 -4.22 -20.33
CA GLY A 57 0.23 -4.57 -21.37
C GLY A 57 0.38 -6.07 -21.60
N GLY A 58 -0.72 -6.84 -21.47
CA GLY A 58 -0.74 -8.29 -21.65
C GLY A 58 -0.16 -9.06 -20.46
N ARG A 59 -0.19 -8.46 -19.26
CA ARG A 59 0.32 -9.05 -18.02
C ARG A 59 -0.64 -8.76 -16.89
N THR A 60 -0.79 -9.73 -16.01
CA THR A 60 -1.73 -9.66 -14.90
C THR A 60 -1.07 -9.16 -13.61
N PHE A 61 -1.69 -8.19 -12.96
CA PHE A 61 -1.21 -7.61 -11.71
C PHE A 61 -2.29 -7.72 -10.65
N PHE A 62 -2.01 -8.38 -9.53
CA PHE A 62 -2.81 -8.23 -8.32
C PHE A 62 -2.27 -7.06 -7.48
N THR A 63 -3.17 -6.24 -6.93
CA THR A 63 -2.80 -5.03 -6.19
C THR A 63 -3.31 -5.05 -4.75
N MET A 64 -2.44 -4.66 -3.81
CA MET A 64 -2.83 -4.48 -2.41
C MET A 64 -2.00 -3.39 -1.74
N GLY A 65 -2.62 -2.22 -1.56
CA GLY A 65 -2.01 -1.09 -0.83
C GLY A 65 -2.14 -1.24 0.69
N GLY A 66 -1.50 -0.32 1.40
CA GLY A 66 -1.51 -0.22 2.86
C GLY A 66 -0.22 -0.72 3.53
N ALA A 67 -0.01 -0.26 4.76
CA ALA A 67 0.95 -0.76 5.74
C ALA A 67 0.62 -0.12 7.10
N SER A 68 1.03 -0.74 8.20
CA SER A 68 0.97 -0.09 9.51
C SER A 68 2.00 1.04 9.62
N SER A 69 1.59 2.18 10.19
CA SER A 69 2.52 3.24 10.56
C SER A 69 3.41 2.82 11.73
N HIS A 70 4.71 3.10 11.60
CA HIS A 70 5.72 2.73 12.60
C HIS A 70 6.08 3.87 13.55
N ASP A 71 5.61 5.08 13.23
CA ASP A 71 5.94 6.35 13.87
C ASP A 71 4.77 6.92 14.70
N ILE A 72 4.05 6.00 15.35
CA ILE A 72 2.92 6.28 16.25
C ILE A 72 3.18 5.77 17.68
N GLN A 73 4.45 5.48 18.02
CA GLN A 73 4.82 4.90 19.33
C GLN A 73 4.44 5.79 20.51
N ASP A 74 4.42 7.11 20.30
CA ASP A 74 4.02 8.11 21.31
C ASP A 74 2.53 8.49 21.21
N GLY A 75 1.78 7.77 20.36
CA GLY A 75 0.33 7.78 20.28
C GLY A 75 -0.25 8.43 19.02
N VAL A 76 -1.56 8.25 18.87
CA VAL A 76 -2.40 8.96 17.90
C VAL A 76 -3.27 9.95 18.67
N LEU A 77 -3.27 11.20 18.23
CA LEU A 77 -4.10 12.27 18.81
C LEU A 77 -5.42 12.39 18.06
N GLU A 78 -6.51 12.49 18.81
CA GLU A 78 -7.83 12.84 18.27
C GLU A 78 -7.97 14.36 18.16
N PRO A 79 -8.24 14.91 16.96
CA PRO A 79 -8.25 16.36 16.74
C PRO A 79 -9.40 17.08 17.47
N ASP A 80 -10.44 16.35 17.89
CA ASP A 80 -11.61 16.85 18.64
C ASP A 80 -11.50 16.63 20.16
N ALA A 81 -10.41 16.01 20.64
CA ALA A 81 -10.19 15.83 22.08
C ALA A 81 -10.03 17.18 22.80
N PRO A 82 -10.62 17.35 24.01
CA PRO A 82 -10.60 18.62 24.72
C PRO A 82 -9.18 19.07 25.11
N ASP A 83 -8.23 18.15 25.20
CA ASP A 83 -6.82 18.40 25.54
C ASP A 83 -5.89 18.39 24.31
N PHE A 84 -6.43 18.34 23.08
CA PHE A 84 -5.66 18.18 21.84
C PHE A 84 -4.51 19.18 21.72
N LEU A 85 -4.78 20.49 21.88
CA LEU A 85 -3.77 21.52 21.68
C LEU A 85 -2.62 21.38 22.69
N TRP A 86 -2.93 21.06 23.94
CA TRP A 86 -1.94 20.86 24.98
C TRP A 86 -1.09 19.61 24.68
N ARG A 87 -1.72 18.47 24.36
CA ARG A 87 -1.01 17.23 24.01
C ARG A 87 -0.13 17.39 22.78
N PHE A 88 -0.65 18.05 21.75
CA PHE A 88 0.08 18.33 20.50
C PHE A 88 1.35 19.14 20.77
N GLN A 89 1.23 20.25 21.52
CA GLN A 89 2.39 21.09 21.85
C GLN A 89 3.40 20.34 22.72
N TRP A 90 2.94 19.57 23.69
CA TRP A 90 3.78 18.80 24.60
C TRP A 90 4.57 17.71 23.89
N LEU A 91 3.92 16.89 23.05
CA LEU A 91 4.59 15.85 22.27
C LEU A 91 5.56 16.44 21.24
N ASN A 92 5.16 17.53 20.56
CA ASN A 92 6.01 18.20 19.59
C ASN A 92 7.28 18.79 20.24
N ALA A 93 7.16 19.38 21.44
CA ALA A 93 8.30 19.89 22.19
C ALA A 93 9.30 18.79 22.62
N GLN A 94 8.85 17.54 22.70
CA GLN A 94 9.68 16.39 23.03
C GLN A 94 10.28 15.69 21.81
N GLY A 95 9.89 16.09 20.58
CA GLY A 95 10.24 15.36 19.37
C GLY A 95 9.64 13.94 19.35
N ALA A 96 8.49 13.75 20.00
CA ALA A 96 7.83 12.46 20.06
C ALA A 96 7.32 12.03 18.67
N ALA A 97 7.30 10.73 18.40
CA ALA A 97 6.74 10.13 17.20
C ALA A 97 5.25 9.85 17.42
N PHE A 98 4.45 10.89 17.17
CA PHE A 98 2.98 10.85 17.24
C PHE A 98 2.36 11.29 15.92
N ARG A 99 1.12 10.87 15.69
CA ARG A 99 0.33 11.30 14.54
C ARG A 99 -1.03 11.84 14.99
N VAL A 100 -1.74 12.51 14.08
CA VAL A 100 -3.06 13.08 14.32
C VAL A 100 -4.07 12.38 13.42
N ASN A 101 -5.12 11.83 14.03
CA ASN A 101 -6.17 11.12 13.32
C ASN A 101 -6.82 12.02 12.26
N HIS A 102 -7.09 11.46 11.07
CA HIS A 102 -7.61 12.15 9.88
C HIS A 102 -6.79 13.38 9.43
N ARG A 103 -5.51 13.48 9.81
CA ARG A 103 -4.60 14.56 9.36
C ARG A 103 -3.23 14.06 8.94
N SER A 104 -2.64 13.17 9.72
CA SER A 104 -1.33 12.58 9.44
C SER A 104 -1.26 11.08 9.70
N TRP A 105 -2.37 10.48 10.12
CA TRP A 105 -2.60 9.05 10.25
C TRP A 105 -4.09 8.75 10.05
N TRP A 106 -4.37 7.60 9.46
CA TRP A 106 -5.71 7.09 9.20
C TRP A 106 -5.72 5.60 9.52
N ARG A 107 -6.79 5.12 10.17
CA ARG A 107 -6.95 3.67 10.41
C ARG A 107 -7.03 2.90 9.10
N GLU A 108 -7.52 3.55 8.05
CA GLU A 108 -7.66 3.06 6.68
C GLU A 108 -6.31 2.78 5.99
N GLU A 109 -5.18 3.13 6.62
CA GLU A 109 -3.85 2.66 6.18
C GLU A 109 -3.77 1.13 6.11
N LEU A 110 -4.57 0.44 6.91
CA LEU A 110 -4.79 -0.99 6.81
C LEU A 110 -6.09 -1.31 6.06
N PRO A 111 -6.11 -2.39 5.27
CA PRO A 111 -7.32 -2.86 4.61
C PRO A 111 -8.41 -3.26 5.61
N SER A 112 -9.65 -3.05 5.18
CA SER A 112 -10.86 -3.55 5.82
C SER A 112 -11.11 -5.03 5.50
N GLU A 113 -11.94 -5.68 6.32
CA GLU A 113 -12.40 -7.05 6.06
C GLU A 113 -13.08 -7.20 4.69
N SER A 114 -13.81 -6.18 4.23
CA SER A 114 -14.41 -6.18 2.89
C SER A 114 -13.36 -6.15 1.78
N GLU A 115 -12.28 -5.40 1.94
CA GLU A 115 -11.18 -5.35 0.96
C GLU A 115 -10.43 -6.69 0.93
N TYR A 116 -10.21 -7.33 2.07
CA TYR A 116 -9.63 -8.68 2.12
C TYR A 116 -10.55 -9.74 1.48
N ALA A 117 -11.86 -9.66 1.71
CA ALA A 117 -12.83 -10.57 1.11
C ALA A 117 -12.89 -10.39 -0.41
N GLU A 118 -12.88 -9.15 -0.89
CA GLU A 118 -12.83 -8.84 -2.31
C GLU A 118 -11.53 -9.32 -2.96
N ALA A 119 -10.39 -9.10 -2.30
CA ALA A 119 -9.09 -9.57 -2.76
C ALA A 119 -9.08 -11.09 -2.99
N ARG A 120 -9.55 -11.87 -2.01
CA ARG A 120 -9.66 -13.32 -2.13
C ARG A 120 -10.60 -13.73 -3.26
N ALA A 121 -11.75 -13.09 -3.39
CA ALA A 121 -12.70 -13.38 -4.46
C ALA A 121 -12.13 -13.10 -5.85
N ASN A 122 -11.35 -12.02 -6.02
CA ASN A 122 -10.67 -11.71 -7.28
C ASN A 122 -9.53 -12.69 -7.58
N LEU A 123 -8.75 -13.08 -6.58
CA LEU A 123 -7.73 -14.13 -6.72
C LEU A 123 -8.35 -15.49 -7.07
N ASP A 124 -9.47 -15.87 -6.45
CA ASP A 124 -10.22 -17.09 -6.79
C ASP A 124 -10.68 -17.07 -8.25
N ARG A 125 -11.21 -15.94 -8.75
CA ARG A 125 -11.60 -15.77 -10.17
C ARG A 125 -10.40 -15.87 -11.11
N ALA A 126 -9.24 -15.39 -10.68
CA ALA A 126 -7.97 -15.53 -11.41
C ALA A 126 -7.32 -16.91 -11.24
N GLY A 127 -7.97 -17.86 -10.52
CA GLY A 127 -7.40 -19.17 -10.24
C GLY A 127 -6.09 -19.10 -9.46
N TRP A 128 -5.93 -18.09 -8.61
CA TRP A 128 -4.71 -17.81 -7.85
C TRP A 128 -3.46 -17.75 -8.73
N THR A 129 -3.59 -17.22 -9.95
CA THR A 129 -2.47 -17.08 -10.88
C THR A 129 -2.45 -15.66 -11.45
N VAL A 130 -1.37 -14.94 -11.21
CA VAL A 130 -1.11 -13.61 -11.80
C VAL A 130 0.38 -13.50 -12.14
N ASP A 131 0.76 -12.63 -13.07
CA ASP A 131 2.17 -12.43 -13.40
C ASP A 131 2.91 -11.74 -12.25
N TYR A 132 2.30 -10.72 -11.65
CA TYR A 132 2.91 -9.90 -10.62
C TYR A 132 1.98 -9.58 -9.45
N LEU A 133 2.58 -9.51 -8.27
CA LEU A 133 1.97 -8.88 -7.09
C LEU A 133 2.56 -7.48 -6.95
N LEU A 134 1.72 -6.46 -6.81
CA LEU A 134 2.12 -5.08 -6.56
C LEU A 134 1.50 -4.60 -5.25
N THR A 135 2.33 -4.44 -4.23
CA THR A 135 1.89 -4.05 -2.89
C THR A 135 2.74 -2.92 -2.33
N HIS A 136 2.29 -2.30 -1.25
CA HIS A 136 3.15 -1.35 -0.53
C HIS A 136 4.03 -2.06 0.51
N CYS A 137 3.40 -2.89 1.35
CA CYS A 137 4.06 -3.68 2.40
C CYS A 137 4.55 -5.04 1.89
N ALA A 138 5.46 -5.68 2.63
CA ALA A 138 5.92 -7.05 2.36
C ALA A 138 5.05 -8.11 3.09
N PRO A 139 5.06 -9.36 2.61
CA PRO A 139 4.58 -10.52 3.39
C PRO A 139 5.33 -10.69 4.72
N THR A 140 4.68 -11.32 5.70
CA THR A 140 5.24 -11.58 7.04
C THR A 140 6.66 -12.19 7.00
N SER A 141 6.89 -13.24 6.19
CA SER A 141 8.21 -13.87 6.12
C SER A 141 9.30 -12.95 5.57
N ILE A 142 8.96 -12.10 4.60
CA ILE A 142 9.88 -11.15 3.98
C ILE A 142 10.15 -9.96 4.90
N GLN A 143 9.12 -9.47 5.61
CA GLN A 143 9.29 -8.46 6.65
C GLN A 143 10.23 -8.95 7.75
N ASN A 144 10.11 -10.23 8.15
CA ASN A 144 11.00 -10.84 9.14
C ASN A 144 12.45 -10.91 8.66
N ASP A 145 12.68 -11.27 7.39
CA ASP A 145 14.03 -11.30 6.81
C ASP A 145 14.65 -9.90 6.79
N LEU A 146 13.86 -8.86 6.52
CA LEU A 146 14.30 -7.46 6.43
C LEU A 146 14.55 -6.81 7.79
N LEU A 147 13.63 -6.99 8.74
CA LEU A 147 13.61 -6.23 10.00
C LEU A 147 14.11 -7.03 11.21
N GLY A 148 14.16 -8.36 11.11
CA GLY A 148 14.56 -9.23 12.22
C GLY A 148 13.76 -8.93 13.50
N PRO A 149 14.43 -8.62 14.63
CA PRO A 149 13.75 -8.30 15.90
C PRO A 149 12.81 -7.09 15.86
N LEU A 150 12.95 -6.22 14.86
CA LEU A 150 12.08 -5.04 14.68
C LEU A 150 10.81 -5.37 13.89
N SER A 151 10.68 -6.59 13.37
CA SER A 151 9.50 -7.01 12.63
C SER A 151 8.26 -6.99 13.51
N LYS A 152 7.18 -6.42 12.97
CA LYS A 152 5.87 -6.35 13.61
C LYS A 152 4.80 -6.77 12.59
N PRO A 153 4.58 -8.09 12.44
CA PRO A 153 3.54 -8.60 11.57
C PRO A 153 2.16 -8.14 12.03
N ASP A 154 1.26 -7.97 11.07
CA ASP A 154 -0.13 -7.60 11.26
C ASP A 154 -1.05 -8.36 10.28
N ALA A 155 -2.35 -8.06 10.31
CA ALA A 155 -3.32 -8.71 9.44
C ALA A 155 -3.03 -8.51 7.94
N LEU A 156 -2.43 -7.39 7.54
CA LEU A 156 -2.05 -7.16 6.15
C LEU A 156 -0.82 -8.00 5.78
N THR A 157 0.24 -8.00 6.59
CA THR A 157 1.43 -8.81 6.27
C THR A 157 1.10 -10.30 6.23
N ASP A 158 0.18 -10.77 7.09
CA ASP A 158 -0.31 -12.15 7.10
C ASP A 158 -1.17 -12.47 5.88
N PHE A 159 -2.02 -11.53 5.44
CA PHE A 159 -2.76 -11.68 4.18
C PHE A 159 -1.82 -11.73 2.96
N LEU A 160 -0.76 -10.93 2.96
CA LEU A 160 0.25 -10.95 1.90
C LEU A 160 1.07 -12.24 1.92
N GLU A 161 1.31 -12.82 3.10
CA GLU A 161 1.90 -14.15 3.25
C GLU A 161 0.98 -15.25 2.67
N GLU A 162 -0.32 -15.21 3.00
CA GLU A 162 -1.32 -16.11 2.38
C GLU A 162 -1.27 -16.00 0.84
N THR A 163 -1.25 -14.77 0.33
CA THR A 163 -1.19 -14.50 -1.12
C THR A 163 0.11 -15.05 -1.71
N GLY A 164 1.25 -14.82 -1.06
CA GLY A 164 2.56 -15.30 -1.48
C GLY A 164 2.71 -16.83 -1.50
N GLN A 165 1.94 -17.53 -0.66
CA GLN A 165 1.93 -19.00 -0.55
C GLN A 165 0.95 -19.67 -1.51
N ARG A 166 -0.24 -19.09 -1.70
CA ARG A 166 -1.31 -19.67 -2.53
C ARG A 166 -1.21 -19.28 -4.00
N CYS A 167 -0.74 -18.07 -4.29
CA CYS A 167 -0.72 -17.54 -5.65
C CYS A 167 0.54 -17.97 -6.42
N GLN A 168 0.37 -18.36 -7.67
CA GLN A 168 1.47 -18.49 -8.62
C GLN A 168 1.76 -17.12 -9.24
N PHE A 169 3.01 -16.66 -9.13
CA PHE A 169 3.48 -15.38 -9.67
C PHE A 169 4.97 -15.40 -10.00
N LYS A 170 5.39 -14.47 -10.86
CA LYS A 170 6.80 -14.29 -11.27
C LYS A 170 7.56 -13.41 -10.29
N TYR A 171 7.01 -12.23 -9.98
CA TYR A 171 7.61 -11.29 -9.04
C TYR A 171 6.57 -10.60 -8.15
N HIS A 172 6.98 -10.26 -6.94
CA HIS A 172 6.22 -9.45 -6.00
C HIS A 172 7.01 -8.16 -5.73
N PHE A 173 6.47 -7.03 -6.21
CA PHE A 173 7.05 -5.70 -6.02
C PHE A 173 6.45 -5.01 -4.79
N PHE A 174 7.30 -4.41 -3.96
CA PHE A 174 6.93 -3.64 -2.77
C PHE A 174 7.99 -2.60 -2.42
N GLY A 175 7.69 -1.65 -1.52
CA GLY A 175 8.55 -0.47 -1.33
C GLY A 175 8.81 -0.01 0.11
N HIS A 176 7.87 -0.24 1.04
CA HIS A 176 7.79 0.33 2.40
C HIS A 176 9.08 0.43 3.24
N TYR A 177 10.12 -0.34 2.91
CA TYR A 177 11.37 -0.49 3.69
C TYR A 177 12.55 0.36 3.18
N HIS A 178 12.34 1.23 2.17
CA HIS A 178 13.30 2.24 1.70
C HIS A 178 14.68 1.72 1.23
N GLU A 179 14.73 0.49 0.72
CA GLU A 179 15.94 -0.11 0.15
C GLU A 179 15.71 -0.56 -1.30
N ASN A 180 16.75 -1.08 -1.96
CA ASN A 180 16.59 -1.79 -3.24
C ASN A 180 17.21 -3.18 -3.13
N GLU A 181 16.39 -4.22 -3.08
CA GLU A 181 16.85 -5.58 -2.83
C GLU A 181 15.99 -6.63 -3.55
N ILE A 182 16.62 -7.73 -3.97
CA ILE A 182 15.91 -8.93 -4.45
C ILE A 182 16.02 -10.00 -3.37
N ILE A 183 14.89 -10.37 -2.79
CA ILE A 183 14.78 -11.29 -1.67
C ILE A 183 14.13 -12.58 -2.18
N ARG A 184 14.74 -13.72 -1.85
CA ARG A 184 14.26 -15.06 -2.24
C ARG A 184 13.89 -15.14 -3.74
N GLU A 185 14.71 -14.51 -4.58
CA GLU A 185 14.65 -14.48 -6.05
C GLU A 185 13.44 -13.77 -6.69
N LYS A 186 12.28 -13.76 -6.02
CA LYS A 186 11.00 -13.26 -6.58
C LYS A 186 10.43 -12.03 -5.88
N TYR A 187 10.91 -11.66 -4.69
CA TYR A 187 10.43 -10.47 -3.97
C TYR A 187 11.38 -9.31 -4.24
N VAL A 188 10.87 -8.25 -4.85
CA VAL A 188 11.67 -7.13 -5.34
C VAL A 188 11.27 -5.88 -4.58
N LEU A 189 12.11 -5.50 -3.62
CA LEU A 189 12.02 -4.26 -2.87
C LEU A 189 12.59 -3.13 -3.73
N LEU A 190 11.80 -2.08 -3.98
CA LEU A 190 12.20 -0.92 -4.76
C LEU A 190 11.93 0.37 -3.98
N TYR A 191 12.90 1.28 -4.02
CA TYR A 191 12.75 2.61 -3.45
C TYR A 191 13.01 3.71 -4.49
N GLU A 192 14.24 3.83 -4.97
CA GLU A 192 14.63 4.88 -5.94
C GLU A 192 14.81 4.36 -7.37
N GLN A 193 14.85 3.04 -7.54
CA GLN A 193 15.08 2.43 -8.84
C GLN A 193 13.81 2.37 -9.69
N ILE A 194 13.95 2.74 -10.97
CA ILE A 194 12.92 2.52 -11.99
C ILE A 194 13.36 1.34 -12.84
N ILE A 195 12.59 0.26 -12.77
CA ILE A 195 12.85 -0.95 -13.56
C ILE A 195 11.87 -1.07 -14.73
N ARG A 196 12.36 -1.61 -15.84
CA ARG A 196 11.51 -2.02 -16.95
C ARG A 196 11.17 -3.49 -16.79
N LEU A 197 9.88 -3.80 -16.76
CA LEU A 197 9.42 -5.19 -16.77
C LEU A 197 9.74 -5.82 -18.13
N LYS A 198 10.36 -6.99 -18.12
CA LYS A 198 10.72 -7.77 -19.32
C LYS A 198 9.59 -8.66 -19.75
#